data_AF-Q4SKB9-F1
#
_entry.id   AF-Q4SKB9-F1
#
_cell.length_a   1.000
_cell.length_b   1.000
_cell.length_c   1.000
_cell.angle_alpha   90.00
_cell.angle_beta   90.00
_cell.angle_gamma   90.00
#
_symmetry.space_group_name_H-M   'P 1'
#
loop_
_entity.id
_entity.type
_entity.pdbx_description
1 polymer ?
#
loop_
_entity_poly.entity_id
_entity_poly.type
_entity_poly.pdbx_seq_one_letter_code
_entity_poly.pdbx_strand_id
1 'polypeptide(L)'
;QFLEDLISSVVQILVLRERLRGWKPEKMGEISPGVKLLAEQMCSELKTTGGLLITRAVSPSETGESDISCLEDWIFRISQVSLYLEILVTEGLNVSLSGRPAPDLLPPCRETPWDGLRCLLDIPTVMFLAPQLPDGLAAPWRLVFSTRLHGESFTRMVAGLSRHGPTLLLIKDTKGHVFGGFASHAWELKPQFQGDSRCFLFTVSPKLRVFSTTGYNDHFMYLNQHQQTMPNGLGMGGQHDYFGLWLDSDFGRGHSRARPTCTTYGSPQLSAEEDFSLDSMEVWAVGKPPEPEDVRGRGSWQKERPGHGSGSSGHYGDDGEVSAQPGTPRTGGGPGRVRKPWKIRKLVCRHRFVS
;
A
#
# COMPACT_ATOMS: atom_id res chain seq x y z
N GLN A 1 -3.57 -25.97 7.63
CA GLN A 1 -2.79 -27.04 6.99
C GLN A 1 -2.57 -26.83 5.49
N PHE A 2 -3.49 -27.18 4.57
CA PHE A 2 -3.22 -27.09 3.11
C PHE A 2 -2.60 -25.77 2.65
N LEU A 3 -3.17 -24.63 3.09
CA LEU A 3 -2.62 -23.32 2.73
C LEU A 3 -1.25 -23.05 3.33
N GLU A 4 -0.98 -23.50 4.54
CA GLU A 4 0.35 -23.37 5.15
C GLU A 4 1.38 -24.17 4.36
N ASP A 5 1.05 -25.39 3.95
CA ASP A 5 1.92 -26.25 3.15
C ASP A 5 2.15 -25.64 1.75
N LEU A 6 1.10 -25.11 1.12
CA LEU A 6 1.19 -24.43 -0.17
C LEU A 6 2.08 -23.19 -0.10
N ILE A 7 1.84 -22.29 0.87
CA ILE A 7 2.62 -21.06 1.03
C ILE A 7 4.07 -21.40 1.38
N SER A 8 4.30 -22.36 2.29
CA SER A 8 5.64 -22.83 2.64
C SER A 8 6.39 -23.35 1.42
N SER A 9 5.73 -24.19 0.61
CA SER A 9 6.31 -24.73 -0.63
C SER A 9 6.64 -23.62 -1.62
N VAL A 10 5.75 -22.64 -1.79
CA VAL A 10 5.98 -21.48 -2.68
C VAL A 10 7.17 -20.65 -2.20
N VAL A 11 7.27 -20.37 -0.90
CA VAL A 11 8.41 -19.61 -0.35
C VAL A 11 9.72 -20.39 -0.57
N GLN A 12 9.73 -21.70 -0.35
CA GLN A 12 10.90 -22.53 -0.62
C GLN A 12 11.29 -22.52 -2.11
N ILE A 13 10.32 -22.61 -3.01
CA ILE A 13 10.55 -22.53 -4.46
C ILE A 13 11.17 -21.17 -4.83
N LEU A 14 10.65 -20.06 -4.29
CA LEU A 14 11.21 -18.73 -4.55
C LEU A 14 12.67 -18.62 -4.11
N VAL A 15 13.03 -19.25 -2.99
CA VAL A 15 14.42 -19.31 -2.49
C VAL A 15 15.29 -20.17 -3.40
N LEU A 16 14.87 -21.41 -3.69
CA LEU A 16 15.65 -22.38 -4.45
C LEU A 16 15.84 -21.99 -5.92
N ARG A 17 14.85 -21.30 -6.51
CA ARG A 17 14.89 -20.80 -7.89
C ARG A 17 15.47 -19.39 -8.01
N GLU A 18 16.01 -18.83 -6.91
CA GLU A 18 16.59 -17.48 -6.85
C GLU A 18 15.64 -16.35 -7.30
N ARG A 19 14.33 -16.54 -7.13
CA ARG A 19 13.28 -15.59 -7.53
C ARG A 19 12.96 -14.55 -6.46
N LEU A 20 13.92 -14.26 -5.59
CA LEU A 20 13.80 -13.33 -4.46
C LEU A 20 13.96 -11.87 -4.87
N ARG A 21 14.37 -11.56 -6.11
CA ARG A 21 14.45 -10.19 -6.67
C ARG A 21 15.14 -9.16 -5.78
N GLY A 22 16.19 -9.56 -5.05
CA GLY A 22 16.96 -8.69 -4.16
C GLY A 22 16.59 -8.78 -2.67
N TRP A 23 15.49 -9.45 -2.32
CA TRP A 23 15.15 -9.78 -0.93
C TRP A 23 16.12 -10.81 -0.36
N LYS A 24 16.44 -10.71 0.94
CA LYS A 24 17.43 -11.53 1.65
C LYS A 24 16.78 -12.24 2.85
N PRO A 25 16.20 -13.45 2.67
CA PRO A 25 15.49 -14.18 3.73
C PRO A 25 16.27 -14.32 5.04
N GLU A 26 17.60 -14.48 4.95
CA GLU A 26 18.52 -14.58 6.08
C GLU A 26 18.65 -13.29 6.91
N LYS A 27 18.21 -12.15 6.37
CA LYS A 27 18.16 -10.83 7.03
C LYS A 27 16.72 -10.37 7.33
N MET A 28 15.73 -11.18 7.01
CA MET A 28 14.30 -10.86 7.13
C MET A 28 13.67 -11.49 8.37
N GLY A 29 12.38 -11.18 8.58
CA GLY A 29 11.58 -11.82 9.61
C GLY A 29 11.45 -13.33 9.38
N GLU A 30 11.14 -14.05 10.46
CA GLU A 30 10.96 -15.50 10.43
C GLU A 30 9.82 -15.91 9.47
N ILE A 31 10.10 -16.85 8.57
CA ILE A 31 9.13 -17.29 7.55
C ILE A 31 7.95 -18.05 8.17
N SER A 32 8.19 -18.91 9.16
CA SER A 32 7.17 -19.82 9.69
C SER A 32 5.96 -19.10 10.32
N PRO A 33 6.15 -18.07 11.18
CA PRO A 33 5.03 -17.26 11.65
C PRO A 33 4.27 -16.56 10.51
N GLY A 34 5.00 -15.99 9.54
CA GLY A 34 4.40 -15.33 8.37
C GLY A 34 3.53 -16.26 7.52
N VAL A 35 3.96 -17.52 7.33
CA VAL A 35 3.18 -18.56 6.62
C VAL A 35 1.84 -18.81 7.33
N LYS A 36 1.86 -18.94 8.66
CA LYS A 36 0.64 -19.17 9.45
C LYS A 36 -0.31 -17.99 9.35
N LEU A 37 0.21 -16.77 9.53
CA LEU A 37 -0.57 -15.54 9.46
C LEU A 37 -1.21 -15.33 8.09
N LEU A 38 -0.47 -15.60 7.01
CA LEU A 38 -1.00 -15.50 5.64
C LEU A 38 -2.06 -16.58 5.36
N ALA A 39 -1.82 -17.82 5.79
CA ALA A 39 -2.79 -18.89 5.65
C ALA A 39 -4.08 -18.59 6.41
N GLU A 40 -3.99 -18.10 7.65
CA GLU A 40 -5.13 -17.67 8.45
C GLU A 40 -5.91 -16.53 7.79
N GLN A 41 -5.21 -15.55 7.23
CA GLN A 41 -5.86 -14.44 6.53
C GLN A 41 -6.63 -14.92 5.30
N MET A 42 -6.01 -15.75 4.45
CA MET A 42 -6.67 -16.35 3.29
C MET A 42 -7.87 -17.21 3.71
N CYS A 43 -7.77 -17.93 4.83
CA CYS A 43 -8.89 -18.67 5.42
C CYS A 43 -10.00 -17.76 5.97
N SER A 44 -9.69 -16.55 6.43
CA SER A 44 -10.72 -15.64 6.96
C SER A 44 -11.64 -15.14 5.84
N GLU A 45 -11.07 -14.92 4.65
CA GLU A 45 -11.81 -14.50 3.45
C GLU A 45 -12.77 -15.60 2.93
N LEU A 46 -12.45 -16.90 3.16
CA LEU A 46 -13.41 -18.01 2.96
C LEU A 46 -14.67 -17.78 3.79
N LYS A 47 -14.50 -17.55 5.09
CA LYS A 47 -15.59 -17.50 6.08
C LYS A 47 -16.54 -16.33 5.83
N THR A 48 -16.05 -15.22 5.28
CA THR A 48 -16.88 -14.06 4.92
C THR A 48 -17.69 -14.28 3.64
N THR A 49 -17.25 -15.18 2.76
CA THR A 49 -17.88 -15.42 1.46
C THR A 49 -19.07 -16.37 1.56
N GLY A 50 -19.03 -17.35 2.45
CA GLY A 50 -20.14 -18.27 2.72
C GLY A 50 -21.03 -17.71 3.82
N GLY A 51 -21.84 -16.69 3.53
CA GLY A 51 -22.77 -16.04 4.46
C GLY A 51 -23.83 -16.97 5.08
N LEU A 52 -23.38 -17.89 5.92
CA LEU A 52 -24.08 -18.64 6.93
C LEU A 52 -22.98 -19.15 7.88
N LEU A 53 -23.09 -18.77 9.14
CA LEU A 53 -22.31 -19.29 10.25
C LEU A 53 -21.92 -20.77 10.04
N ILE A 54 -20.65 -21.06 9.75
CA ILE A 54 -20.04 -22.38 10.03
C ILE A 54 -19.85 -22.49 11.57
N THR A 55 -20.92 -22.24 12.30
CA THR A 55 -21.08 -22.50 13.72
C THR A 55 -22.51 -22.99 13.91
N ARG A 56 -22.83 -24.12 13.28
CA ARG A 56 -23.86 -25.07 13.74
C ARG A 56 -23.66 -26.37 12.97
N ALA A 57 -23.20 -27.37 13.71
CA ALA A 57 -23.34 -28.80 13.46
C ALA A 57 -23.29 -29.24 11.99
N VAL A 58 -22.14 -29.75 11.56
CA VAL A 58 -22.13 -30.81 10.55
C VAL A 58 -22.77 -32.04 11.20
N SER A 59 -24.06 -32.20 10.97
CA SER A 59 -24.74 -33.49 11.09
C SER A 59 -24.14 -34.42 10.02
N PRO A 60 -23.84 -35.71 10.31
CA PRO A 60 -23.04 -36.57 9.41
C PRO A 60 -23.74 -37.06 8.13
N SER A 61 -24.75 -36.36 7.60
CA SER A 61 -25.67 -36.96 6.62
C SER A 61 -25.90 -36.22 5.30
N GLU A 62 -25.14 -35.18 4.95
CA GLU A 62 -25.25 -34.55 3.62
C GLU A 62 -23.87 -34.37 2.98
N THR A 63 -23.60 -35.17 1.96
CA THR A 63 -22.31 -35.32 1.28
C THR A 63 -22.18 -34.38 0.07
N GLY A 64 -21.12 -33.57 0.04
CA GLY A 64 -20.20 -33.49 -1.11
C GLY A 64 -20.26 -32.28 -2.05
N GLU A 65 -21.43 -31.82 -2.50
CA GLU A 65 -21.49 -30.85 -3.62
C GLU A 65 -21.43 -29.37 -3.21
N SER A 66 -21.98 -28.99 -2.06
CA SER A 66 -21.89 -27.60 -1.57
C SER A 66 -20.46 -27.20 -1.18
N ASP A 67 -19.65 -28.15 -0.69
CA ASP A 67 -18.28 -27.87 -0.25
C ASP A 67 -17.33 -27.62 -1.43
N ILE A 68 -17.43 -28.41 -2.50
CA ILE A 68 -16.58 -28.25 -3.69
C ILE A 68 -16.91 -26.96 -4.42
N SER A 69 -18.19 -26.68 -4.66
CA SER A 69 -18.61 -25.43 -5.31
C SER A 69 -18.17 -24.20 -4.51
N CYS A 70 -18.31 -24.18 -3.18
CA CYS A 70 -17.80 -23.07 -2.36
C CYS A 70 -16.28 -22.91 -2.42
N LEU A 71 -15.53 -24.02 -2.47
CA LEU A 71 -14.07 -24.01 -2.59
C LEU A 71 -13.61 -23.53 -3.97
N GLU A 72 -14.22 -24.00 -5.05
CA GLU A 72 -13.94 -23.53 -6.41
C GLU A 72 -14.22 -22.03 -6.51
N ASP A 73 -15.40 -21.60 -6.07
CA ASP A 73 -15.84 -20.21 -6.11
C ASP A 73 -14.92 -19.31 -5.25
N TRP A 74 -14.31 -19.87 -4.20
CA TRP A 74 -13.29 -19.21 -3.39
C TRP A 74 -11.92 -19.14 -4.08
N ILE A 75 -11.42 -20.24 -4.64
CA ILE A 75 -10.16 -20.28 -5.40
C ILE A 75 -10.22 -19.27 -6.55
N PHE A 76 -11.34 -19.17 -7.25
CA PHE A 76 -11.53 -18.19 -8.32
C PHE A 76 -11.63 -16.74 -7.83
N ARG A 77 -11.99 -16.51 -6.56
CA ARG A 77 -12.10 -15.18 -5.96
C ARG A 77 -10.78 -14.72 -5.31
N ILE A 78 -10.03 -15.61 -4.67
CA ILE A 78 -8.70 -15.31 -4.13
C ILE A 78 -7.65 -15.60 -5.20
N SER A 79 -7.36 -14.58 -6.00
CA SER A 79 -6.33 -14.66 -7.05
C SER A 79 -4.97 -15.14 -6.54
N GLN A 80 -4.64 -14.94 -5.26
CA GLN A 80 -3.37 -15.37 -4.68
C GLN A 80 -3.23 -16.90 -4.63
N VAL A 81 -4.28 -17.66 -4.30
CA VAL A 81 -4.19 -19.15 -4.25
C VAL A 81 -3.85 -19.69 -5.63
N SER A 82 -4.52 -19.19 -6.66
CA SER A 82 -4.24 -19.60 -8.04
C SER A 82 -2.81 -19.27 -8.46
N LEU A 83 -2.30 -18.08 -8.10
CA LEU A 83 -0.91 -17.70 -8.38
C LEU A 83 0.10 -18.61 -7.66
N TYR A 84 -0.20 -19.01 -6.42
CA TYR A 84 0.66 -19.91 -5.64
C TYR A 84 0.67 -21.32 -6.22
N LEU A 85 -0.50 -21.84 -6.63
CA LEU A 85 -0.59 -23.12 -7.34
C LEU A 85 0.11 -23.08 -8.70
N GLU A 86 -0.02 -21.97 -9.45
CA GLU A 86 0.69 -21.79 -10.71
C GLU A 86 2.20 -21.85 -10.50
N ILE A 87 2.73 -21.20 -9.46
CA ILE A 87 4.17 -21.27 -9.11
C ILE A 87 4.57 -22.68 -8.68
N LEU A 88 3.77 -23.34 -7.84
CA LEU A 88 4.04 -24.72 -7.42
C LEU A 88 4.15 -25.67 -8.62
N VAL A 89 3.25 -25.56 -9.59
CA VAL A 89 3.21 -26.43 -10.77
C VAL A 89 4.32 -26.06 -11.76
N THR A 90 4.49 -24.78 -12.08
CA THR A 90 5.44 -24.33 -13.11
C THR A 90 6.88 -24.40 -12.63
N GLU A 91 7.17 -23.99 -11.39
CA GLU A 91 8.54 -23.88 -10.87
C GLU A 91 8.91 -25.05 -9.95
N GLY A 92 7.94 -25.58 -9.21
CA GLY A 92 8.13 -26.74 -8.33
C GLY A 92 8.11 -28.07 -9.10
N LEU A 93 7.10 -28.29 -9.92
CA LEU A 93 6.94 -29.52 -10.71
C LEU A 93 7.52 -29.43 -12.13
N ASN A 94 7.97 -28.25 -12.55
CA ASN A 94 8.53 -27.99 -13.88
C ASN A 94 7.54 -28.31 -15.02
N VAL A 95 6.24 -28.04 -14.80
CA VAL A 95 5.17 -28.28 -15.78
C VAL A 95 4.71 -26.95 -16.39
N SER A 96 4.85 -26.81 -17.71
CA SER A 96 4.41 -25.61 -18.42
C SER A 96 2.88 -25.62 -18.62
N LEU A 97 2.18 -24.71 -17.94
CA LEU A 97 0.71 -24.60 -18.02
C LEU A 97 0.23 -23.73 -19.19
N SER A 98 1.03 -22.75 -19.64
CA SER A 98 0.55 -21.74 -20.60
C SER A 98 1.61 -21.17 -21.55
N GLY A 99 2.82 -21.73 -21.59
CA GLY A 99 3.93 -21.20 -22.39
C GLY A 99 4.42 -19.80 -21.97
N ARG A 100 3.86 -19.24 -20.88
CA ARG A 100 4.27 -17.96 -20.29
C ARG A 100 5.23 -18.21 -19.12
N PRO A 101 6.15 -17.28 -18.84
CA PRO A 101 6.96 -17.35 -17.64
C PRO A 101 6.07 -17.31 -16.39
N ALA A 102 6.48 -18.04 -15.35
CA ALA A 102 5.74 -18.09 -14.11
C ALA A 102 5.66 -16.69 -13.46
N PRO A 103 4.52 -16.33 -12.85
CA PRO A 103 4.28 -14.97 -12.35
C PRO A 103 5.27 -14.59 -11.26
N ASP A 104 5.64 -13.32 -11.18
CA ASP A 104 6.40 -12.81 -10.02
C ASP A 104 5.47 -12.74 -8.80
N LEU A 105 6.01 -13.06 -7.61
CA LEU A 105 5.30 -12.95 -6.33
C LEU A 105 5.86 -11.86 -5.41
N LEU A 106 7.03 -11.32 -5.76
CA LEU A 106 7.74 -10.31 -4.99
C LEU A 106 8.03 -9.08 -5.87
N PRO A 107 7.95 -7.86 -5.33
CA PRO A 107 8.49 -6.69 -5.99
C PRO A 107 10.02 -6.73 -5.96
N PRO A 108 10.73 -6.04 -6.87
CA PRO A 108 12.17 -5.88 -6.78
C PRO A 108 12.52 -5.16 -5.47
N CYS A 109 13.51 -5.65 -4.72
CA CYS A 109 14.10 -4.92 -3.60
C CYS A 109 15.41 -4.29 -4.06
N ARG A 110 15.54 -2.97 -3.96
CA ARG A 110 16.70 -2.20 -4.45
C ARG A 110 17.23 -1.27 -3.36
N GLU A 111 18.50 -0.93 -3.46
CA GLU A 111 19.14 0.12 -2.62
C GLU A 111 18.99 -0.15 -1.10
N THR A 112 18.84 -1.41 -0.70
CA THR A 112 18.65 -1.78 0.71
C THR A 112 19.99 -2.16 1.34
N PRO A 113 20.42 -1.52 2.44
CA PRO A 113 21.68 -1.80 3.14
C PRO A 113 21.57 -3.07 4.01
N TRP A 114 21.62 -4.24 3.37
CA TRP A 114 21.42 -5.54 4.02
C TRP A 114 22.47 -5.91 5.09
N ASP A 115 23.67 -5.33 5.04
CA ASP A 115 24.76 -5.72 5.95
C ASP A 115 24.42 -5.44 7.42
N GLY A 116 23.78 -4.31 7.70
CA GLY A 116 23.36 -3.90 9.04
C GLY A 116 21.87 -4.09 9.34
N LEU A 117 21.07 -4.51 8.35
CA LEU A 117 19.62 -4.58 8.48
C LEU A 117 19.16 -5.95 9.01
N ARG A 118 18.30 -5.93 10.02
CA ARG A 118 17.37 -7.02 10.31
C ARG A 118 15.96 -6.51 10.02
N CYS A 119 15.44 -6.92 8.86
CA CYS A 119 14.18 -6.45 8.31
C CYS A 119 13.00 -7.05 9.08
N LEU A 120 12.01 -6.23 9.40
CA LEU A 120 10.77 -6.64 10.08
C LEU A 120 9.85 -7.46 9.16
N LEU A 121 9.94 -7.26 7.84
CA LEU A 121 9.15 -8.01 6.87
C LEU A 121 9.72 -9.42 6.68
N ASP A 122 8.84 -10.41 6.65
CA ASP A 122 9.11 -11.73 6.11
C ASP A 122 8.58 -11.86 4.68
N ILE A 123 8.99 -12.92 3.96
CA ILE A 123 8.58 -13.16 2.57
C ILE A 123 7.04 -13.28 2.43
N PRO A 124 6.31 -14.06 3.27
CA PRO A 124 4.84 -14.11 3.23
C PRO A 124 4.18 -12.73 3.37
N THR A 125 4.69 -11.87 4.24
CA THR A 125 4.17 -10.53 4.47
C THR A 125 4.35 -9.64 3.24
N VAL A 126 5.50 -9.73 2.54
CA VAL A 126 5.70 -9.03 1.26
C VAL A 126 4.75 -9.56 0.18
N MET A 127 4.58 -10.89 0.09
CA MET A 127 3.64 -11.53 -0.84
C MET A 127 2.19 -11.08 -0.59
N PHE A 128 1.85 -10.72 0.65
CA PHE A 128 0.54 -10.19 1.01
C PHE A 128 0.39 -8.70 0.73
N LEU A 129 1.35 -7.88 1.13
CA LEU A 129 1.25 -6.41 1.06
C LEU A 129 1.48 -5.87 -0.35
N ALA A 130 2.44 -6.42 -1.10
CA ALA A 130 2.81 -5.85 -2.39
C ALA A 130 1.66 -5.84 -3.42
N PRO A 131 0.81 -6.89 -3.53
CA PRO A 131 -0.37 -6.84 -4.40
C PRO A 131 -1.44 -5.81 -4.02
N GLN A 132 -1.40 -5.26 -2.79
CA GLN A 132 -2.35 -4.26 -2.30
C GLN A 132 -1.95 -2.83 -2.73
N LEU A 133 -0.72 -2.66 -3.19
CA LEU A 133 -0.19 -1.37 -3.63
C LEU A 133 -0.70 -1.01 -5.04
N PRO A 134 -0.87 0.29 -5.37
CA PRO A 134 -1.33 0.70 -6.70
C PRO A 134 -0.49 0.18 -7.87
N ASP A 135 0.84 0.20 -7.73
CA ASP A 135 1.79 -0.32 -8.73
C ASP A 135 2.11 -1.82 -8.53
N GLY A 136 1.48 -2.45 -7.54
CA GLY A 136 1.62 -3.87 -7.23
C GLY A 136 3.07 -4.34 -7.13
N LEU A 137 3.39 -5.36 -7.92
CA LEU A 137 4.71 -6.00 -7.98
C LEU A 137 5.70 -5.30 -8.93
N ALA A 138 5.27 -4.24 -9.62
CA ALA A 138 6.09 -3.55 -10.62
C ALA A 138 7.02 -2.50 -10.01
N ALA A 139 6.61 -1.87 -8.90
CA ALA A 139 7.41 -0.84 -8.24
C ALA A 139 8.49 -1.45 -7.35
N PRO A 140 9.75 -0.97 -7.44
CA PRO A 140 10.81 -1.43 -6.56
C PRO A 140 10.61 -0.92 -5.14
N TRP A 141 10.85 -1.77 -4.16
CA TRP A 141 10.88 -1.42 -2.74
C TRP A 141 12.29 -1.01 -2.36
N ARG A 142 12.41 0.10 -1.64
CA ARG A 142 13.69 0.66 -1.19
C ARG A 142 13.57 1.11 0.26
N LEU A 143 14.49 0.69 1.12
CA LEU A 143 14.47 1.11 2.52
C LEU A 143 14.90 2.57 2.62
N VAL A 144 14.01 3.42 3.13
CA VAL A 144 14.26 4.86 3.32
C VAL A 144 14.69 5.18 4.74
N PHE A 145 14.09 4.49 5.71
CA PHE A 145 14.39 4.69 7.12
C PHE A 145 14.22 3.39 7.88
N SER A 146 15.02 3.23 8.92
CA SER A 146 14.94 2.14 9.88
C SER A 146 15.58 2.61 11.18
N THR A 147 14.90 2.43 12.31
CA THR A 147 15.46 2.82 13.62
C THR A 147 16.74 2.06 13.93
N ARG A 148 16.87 0.81 13.47
CA ARG A 148 18.06 -0.03 13.69
C ARG A 148 19.30 0.48 12.96
N LEU A 149 19.12 1.14 11.82
CA LEU A 149 20.22 1.67 11.01
C LEU A 149 20.48 3.15 11.23
N HIS A 150 19.42 3.92 11.46
CA HIS A 150 19.46 5.38 11.43
C HIS A 150 19.28 6.01 12.81
N GLY A 151 18.97 5.21 13.83
CA GLY A 151 18.66 5.66 15.19
C GLY A 151 17.23 6.16 15.33
N GLU A 152 16.87 6.52 16.56
CA GLU A 152 15.55 7.01 16.95
C GLU A 152 15.49 8.53 16.82
N SER A 153 15.33 9.03 15.59
CA SER A 153 15.24 10.46 15.32
C SER A 153 14.10 10.77 14.36
N PHE A 154 13.08 11.47 14.87
CA PHE A 154 11.93 11.90 14.07
C PHE A 154 12.36 12.78 12.89
N THR A 155 13.25 13.75 13.14
CA THR A 155 13.78 14.64 12.09
C THR A 155 14.50 13.86 10.99
N ARG A 156 15.27 12.82 11.34
CA ARG A 156 15.96 11.98 10.36
C ARG A 156 14.98 11.13 9.55
N MET A 157 13.94 10.60 10.19
CA MET A 157 12.86 9.89 9.51
C MET A 157 12.13 10.80 8.52
N VAL A 158 11.73 12.01 8.95
CA VAL A 158 11.06 13.00 8.10
C VAL A 158 11.90 13.38 6.89
N ALA A 159 13.21 13.58 7.06
CA ALA A 159 14.11 13.89 5.96
C ALA A 159 14.12 12.79 4.87
N GLY A 160 13.98 11.53 5.27
CA GLY A 160 13.79 10.41 4.34
C GLY A 160 12.41 10.41 3.68
N LEU A 161 11.35 10.61 4.47
CA LEU A 161 9.96 10.59 4.00
C LEU A 161 9.64 11.69 2.98
N SER A 162 10.18 12.90 3.14
CA SER A 162 9.84 14.03 2.25
C SER A 162 10.43 13.91 0.85
N ARG A 163 11.42 13.03 0.64
CA ARG A 163 12.07 12.82 -0.66
C ARG A 163 11.55 11.60 -1.42
N HIS A 164 10.69 10.81 -0.78
CA HIS A 164 10.29 9.51 -1.28
C HIS A 164 8.80 9.28 -1.04
N GLY A 165 8.05 8.98 -2.11
CA GLY A 165 6.63 8.67 -2.05
C GLY A 165 6.17 7.95 -3.32
N PRO A 166 5.16 7.06 -3.24
CA PRO A 166 4.48 6.55 -2.05
C PRO A 166 5.38 5.73 -1.10
N THR A 167 4.94 5.60 0.17
CA THR A 167 5.69 4.89 1.22
C THR A 167 4.83 3.90 2.00
N LEU A 168 5.47 2.86 2.53
CA LEU A 168 4.90 1.90 3.46
C LEU A 168 5.64 2.01 4.80
N LEU A 169 4.90 2.41 5.83
CA LEU A 169 5.37 2.51 7.21
C LEU A 169 5.12 1.18 7.91
N LEU A 170 6.12 0.66 8.61
CA LEU A 170 6.01 -0.57 9.38
C LEU A 170 6.57 -0.33 10.79
N ILE A 171 5.75 -0.60 11.79
CA ILE A 171 6.03 -0.36 13.20
C ILE A 171 5.91 -1.69 13.94
N LYS A 172 6.87 -1.95 14.82
CA LYS A 172 6.81 -2.97 15.85
C LYS A 172 6.76 -2.31 17.21
N ASP A 173 5.75 -2.63 18.02
CA ASP A 173 5.68 -2.19 19.41
C ASP A 173 6.49 -3.10 20.34
N THR A 174 6.74 -2.64 21.57
CA THR A 174 7.48 -3.40 22.60
C THR A 174 6.74 -4.66 23.08
N LYS A 175 5.47 -4.83 22.71
CA LYS A 175 4.64 -6.01 22.97
C LYS A 175 4.60 -6.98 21.77
N GLY A 176 5.41 -6.71 20.74
CA GLY A 176 5.59 -7.58 19.59
C GLY A 176 4.49 -7.52 18.53
N HIS A 177 3.54 -6.58 18.64
CA HIS A 177 2.60 -6.34 17.54
C HIS A 177 3.32 -5.62 16.41
N VAL A 178 3.00 -6.01 15.17
CA VAL A 178 3.56 -5.41 13.96
C VAL A 178 2.42 -4.90 13.11
N PHE A 179 2.45 -3.62 12.78
CA PHE A 179 1.37 -2.92 12.08
C PHE A 179 1.91 -1.69 11.34
N GLY A 180 1.07 -1.02 10.56
CA GLY A 180 1.55 0.09 9.78
C GLY A 180 0.50 0.73 8.88
N GLY A 181 0.99 1.53 7.94
CA GLY A 181 0.16 2.23 6.98
C GLY A 181 0.87 2.48 5.67
N PHE A 182 0.10 2.46 4.59
CA PHE A 182 0.54 2.88 3.27
C PHE A 182 0.10 4.33 3.01
N ALA A 183 1.07 5.18 2.72
CA ALA A 183 0.87 6.58 2.35
C ALA A 183 1.05 6.73 0.83
N SER A 184 0.01 7.25 0.17
CA SER A 184 -0.06 7.30 -1.29
C SER A 184 0.79 8.40 -1.94
N HIS A 185 1.31 9.33 -1.14
CA HIS A 185 2.12 10.47 -1.58
C HIS A 185 3.41 10.58 -0.78
N ALA A 186 4.35 11.40 -1.27
CA ALA A 186 5.48 11.84 -0.46
C ALA A 186 4.96 12.71 0.69
N TRP A 187 5.67 12.70 1.82
CA TRP A 187 5.21 13.39 3.01
C TRP A 187 5.65 14.86 3.01
N GLU A 188 4.67 15.77 3.01
CA GLU A 188 4.94 17.20 3.20
C GLU A 188 4.74 17.58 4.67
N LEU A 189 5.62 18.44 5.17
CA LEU A 189 5.49 19.06 6.50
C LEU A 189 4.48 20.19 6.44
N LYS A 190 3.25 19.92 6.87
CA LYS A 190 2.19 20.93 6.93
C LYS A 190 1.11 20.54 7.96
N PRO A 191 0.41 21.50 8.55
CA PRO A 191 -0.58 21.24 9.59
C PRO A 191 -1.91 20.66 9.06
N GLN A 192 -2.06 20.48 7.75
CA GLN A 192 -3.26 19.90 7.13
C GLN A 192 -3.08 18.42 6.80
N PHE A 193 -4.19 17.69 6.79
CA PHE A 193 -4.24 16.36 6.21
C PHE A 193 -3.89 16.39 4.70
N GLN A 194 -3.29 15.30 4.24
CA GLN A 194 -2.84 15.12 2.87
C GLN A 194 -3.07 13.67 2.40
N GLY A 195 -2.65 13.34 1.18
CA GLY A 195 -2.83 12.02 0.59
C GLY A 195 -4.16 11.86 -0.14
N ASP A 196 -4.51 10.62 -0.45
CA ASP A 196 -5.78 10.29 -1.12
C ASP A 196 -6.35 8.94 -0.64
N SER A 197 -7.48 8.55 -1.24
CA SER A 197 -8.22 7.33 -0.90
C SER A 197 -7.48 6.01 -1.17
N ARG A 198 -6.28 6.06 -1.77
CA ARG A 198 -5.42 4.87 -1.92
C ARG A 198 -4.65 4.54 -0.65
N CYS A 199 -4.56 5.47 0.31
CA CYS A 199 -3.98 5.19 1.62
C CYS A 199 -4.78 4.10 2.35
N PHE A 200 -4.09 3.30 3.17
CA PHE A 200 -4.71 2.30 4.01
C PHE A 200 -3.86 2.00 5.26
N LEU A 201 -4.50 1.47 6.29
CA LEU A 201 -3.81 0.90 7.45
C LEU A 201 -3.74 -0.62 7.34
N PHE A 202 -2.78 -1.25 8.00
CA PHE A 202 -2.68 -2.71 8.02
C PHE A 202 -2.10 -3.22 9.35
N THR A 203 -2.40 -4.47 9.65
CA THR A 203 -1.75 -5.25 10.71
C THR A 203 -1.00 -6.42 10.08
N VAL A 204 0.13 -6.81 10.66
CA VAL A 204 0.94 -7.98 10.29
C VAL A 204 0.86 -9.04 11.38
N SER A 205 1.18 -8.67 12.63
CA SER A 205 1.13 -9.56 13.79
C SER A 205 0.32 -8.89 14.90
N PRO A 206 -0.61 -9.59 15.57
CA PRO A 206 -0.86 -11.05 15.51
C PRO A 206 -1.83 -11.49 14.41
N LYS A 207 -2.34 -10.56 13.58
CA LYS A 207 -3.25 -10.87 12.48
C LYS A 207 -2.87 -10.06 11.26
N LEU A 208 -2.84 -10.70 10.09
CA LEU A 208 -2.50 -10.04 8.83
C LEU A 208 -3.76 -9.48 8.16
N ARG A 209 -3.95 -8.16 8.11
CA ARG A 209 -5.16 -7.52 7.55
C ARG A 209 -4.90 -6.14 6.95
N VAL A 210 -5.71 -5.73 5.99
CA VAL A 210 -5.70 -4.38 5.37
C VAL A 210 -7.04 -3.67 5.63
N PHE A 211 -6.97 -2.37 5.90
CA PHE A 211 -8.09 -1.49 6.22
C PHE A 211 -8.06 -0.27 5.27
N SER A 212 -8.83 -0.37 4.19
CA SER A 212 -8.99 0.70 3.20
C SER A 212 -9.94 1.80 3.70
N THR A 213 -9.95 2.94 3.03
CA THR A 213 -10.81 4.06 3.45
C THR A 213 -12.31 3.71 3.48
N THR A 214 -13.02 4.23 4.48
CA THR A 214 -14.48 4.17 4.62
C THR A 214 -15.19 5.16 3.69
N GLY A 215 -14.47 6.18 3.19
CA GLY A 215 -15.06 7.31 2.47
C GLY A 215 -15.75 8.35 3.36
N TYR A 216 -15.64 8.25 4.69
CA TYR A 216 -16.31 9.18 5.61
C TYR A 216 -15.66 10.58 5.65
N ASN A 217 -14.32 10.63 5.56
CA ASN A 217 -13.54 11.86 5.52
C ASN A 217 -12.27 11.65 4.68
N ASP A 218 -11.47 12.71 4.52
CA ASP A 218 -10.22 12.76 3.75
C ASP A 218 -8.97 12.87 4.65
N HIS A 219 -9.08 12.47 5.91
CA HIS A 219 -7.99 12.57 6.91
C HIS A 219 -6.96 11.43 6.75
N PHE A 220 -6.41 11.26 5.56
CA PHE A 220 -5.63 10.06 5.22
C PHE A 220 -4.26 10.03 5.90
N MET A 221 -3.45 11.07 5.72
CA MET A 221 -2.11 11.15 6.29
C MET A 221 -1.84 12.57 6.79
N TYR A 222 -1.07 12.69 7.86
CA TYR A 222 -0.75 13.93 8.57
C TYR A 222 0.72 13.90 8.96
N LEU A 223 1.47 14.96 8.67
CA LEU A 223 2.84 15.11 9.15
C LEU A 223 3.14 16.56 9.46
N ASN A 224 3.52 16.81 10.71
CA ASN A 224 3.76 18.14 11.18
C ASN A 224 4.90 18.16 12.22
N GLN A 225 5.60 19.29 12.31
CA GLN A 225 6.73 19.47 13.22
C GLN A 225 6.88 20.96 13.57
N HIS A 226 7.40 21.26 14.77
CA HIS A 226 7.70 22.61 15.25
C HIS A 226 6.51 23.58 15.29
N GLN A 227 5.30 23.08 15.52
CA GLN A 227 4.11 23.91 15.74
C GLN A 227 3.76 24.02 17.22
N GLN A 228 3.22 25.17 17.63
CA GLN A 228 2.81 25.41 19.03
C GLN A 228 1.38 24.92 19.31
N THR A 229 0.48 25.04 18.33
CA THR A 229 -0.97 24.81 18.50
C THR A 229 -1.46 23.53 17.85
N MET A 230 -0.65 22.93 16.98
CA MET A 230 -0.98 21.73 16.23
C MET A 230 -0.11 20.56 16.68
N PRO A 231 -0.64 19.32 16.69
CA PRO A 231 0.14 18.15 17.05
C PRO A 231 1.42 18.02 16.20
N ASN A 232 2.54 17.68 16.84
CA ASN A 232 3.79 17.43 16.14
C ASN A 232 4.03 15.92 16.10
N GLY A 233 4.11 15.36 14.91
CA GLY A 233 4.18 13.93 14.71
C GLY A 233 3.65 13.50 13.35
N LEU A 234 3.56 12.19 13.18
CA LEU A 234 3.03 11.53 11.99
C LEU A 234 1.73 10.82 12.36
N GLY A 235 0.65 11.11 11.64
CA GLY A 235 -0.65 10.51 11.85
C GLY A 235 -1.25 9.92 10.58
N MET A 236 -2.06 8.88 10.72
CA MET A 236 -2.86 8.32 9.63
C MET A 236 -4.26 7.93 10.11
N GLY A 237 -5.27 8.53 9.48
CA GLY A 237 -6.69 8.23 9.71
C GLY A 237 -7.21 8.71 11.06
N GLY A 238 -8.48 9.13 11.11
CA GLY A 238 -9.12 9.62 12.33
C GLY A 238 -9.12 11.14 12.40
N GLN A 239 -8.83 11.68 13.57
CA GLN A 239 -8.72 13.12 13.82
C GLN A 239 -7.61 13.38 14.84
N HIS A 240 -7.26 14.64 15.09
CA HIS A 240 -6.30 14.98 16.13
C HIS A 240 -6.67 14.30 17.46
N ASP A 241 -5.65 13.80 18.17
CA ASP A 241 -5.75 13.01 19.40
C ASP A 241 -6.42 11.62 19.30
N TYR A 242 -7.01 11.28 18.15
CA TYR A 242 -7.72 10.02 17.88
C TYR A 242 -7.34 9.44 16.53
N PHE A 243 -6.03 9.32 16.28
CA PHE A 243 -5.56 8.72 15.04
C PHE A 243 -5.67 7.21 15.06
N GLY A 244 -5.96 6.60 13.91
CA GLY A 244 -5.85 5.15 13.72
C GLY A 244 -4.41 4.67 13.88
N LEU A 245 -3.45 5.49 13.48
CA LEU A 245 -2.03 5.33 13.74
C LEU A 245 -1.39 6.71 13.98
N TRP A 246 -0.73 6.89 15.13
CA TRP A 246 0.05 8.07 15.46
C TRP A 246 1.45 7.69 15.93
N LEU A 247 2.44 8.47 15.50
CA LEU A 247 3.80 8.46 16.02
C LEU A 247 4.18 9.89 16.44
N ASP A 248 4.61 10.04 17.69
CA ASP A 248 4.95 11.34 18.25
C ASP A 248 6.28 11.88 17.71
N SER A 249 6.42 13.21 17.62
CA SER A 249 7.66 13.86 17.20
C SER A 249 8.82 13.71 18.18
N ASP A 250 8.56 13.44 19.46
CA ASP A 250 9.57 13.05 20.44
C ASP A 250 10.20 11.68 20.12
N PHE A 251 9.61 10.96 19.16
CA PHE A 251 9.95 9.60 18.77
C PHE A 251 9.75 8.59 19.92
N GLY A 252 9.75 7.30 19.60
CA GLY A 252 9.66 6.23 20.61
C GLY A 252 8.28 5.95 21.19
N ARG A 253 7.28 6.84 20.99
CA ARG A 253 5.91 6.67 21.48
C ARG A 253 4.89 6.96 20.38
N GLY A 254 3.74 6.30 20.47
CA GLY A 254 2.63 6.49 19.54
C GLY A 254 1.32 6.00 20.13
N HIS A 255 0.24 6.13 19.35
CA HIS A 255 -1.05 5.59 19.73
C HIS A 255 -1.84 5.07 18.53
N SER A 256 -2.79 4.17 18.80
CA SER A 256 -3.79 3.66 17.85
C SER A 256 -5.18 3.78 18.47
N ARG A 257 -5.72 5.01 18.46
CA ARG A 257 -6.96 5.39 19.13
C ARG A 257 -8.13 5.28 18.16
N ALA A 258 -8.68 4.09 18.07
CA ALA A 258 -9.69 3.73 17.09
C ALA A 258 -10.97 3.20 17.75
N ARG A 259 -11.54 3.84 18.80
CA ARG A 259 -12.74 3.32 19.49
C ARG A 259 -14.05 3.85 18.87
N PRO A 260 -14.99 2.97 18.43
CA PRO A 260 -14.86 1.51 18.26
C PRO A 260 -14.06 1.12 17.02
N THR A 261 -13.99 2.00 16.02
CA THR A 261 -13.09 1.91 14.86
C THR A 261 -12.62 3.30 14.44
N CYS A 262 -11.49 3.38 13.73
CA CYS A 262 -11.01 4.60 13.10
C CYS A 262 -12.02 5.06 12.04
N THR A 263 -12.42 6.35 12.06
CA THR A 263 -13.43 6.86 11.14
C THR A 263 -12.99 6.83 9.67
N THR A 264 -11.70 7.08 9.39
CA THR A 264 -11.17 7.14 8.02
C THR A 264 -10.98 5.77 7.39
N TYR A 265 -10.54 4.77 8.16
CA TYR A 265 -10.14 3.45 7.64
C TYR A 265 -10.99 2.28 8.15
N GLY A 266 -11.87 2.51 9.12
CA GLY A 266 -12.64 1.43 9.75
C GLY A 266 -11.76 0.42 10.49
N SER A 267 -10.48 0.72 10.69
CA SER A 267 -9.55 -0.15 11.39
C SER A 267 -9.89 -0.21 12.88
N PRO A 268 -9.68 -1.36 13.55
CA PRO A 268 -9.64 -1.40 15.01
C PRO A 268 -8.33 -0.77 15.50
N GLN A 269 -8.10 -0.84 16.81
CA GLN A 269 -6.77 -0.67 17.38
C GLN A 269 -5.78 -1.62 16.69
N LEU A 270 -4.64 -1.08 16.24
CA LEU A 270 -3.60 -1.81 15.51
C LEU A 270 -2.52 -2.37 16.45
N SER A 271 -2.16 -1.60 17.46
CA SER A 271 -1.15 -1.91 18.49
C SER A 271 -1.72 -2.82 19.58
N ALA A 272 -0.83 -3.36 20.42
CA ALA A 272 -1.23 -4.17 21.57
C ALA A 272 -2.14 -3.39 22.55
N GLU A 273 -1.86 -2.11 22.73
CA GLU A 273 -2.60 -1.17 23.58
C GLU A 273 -2.85 0.14 22.86
N GLU A 274 -3.76 0.96 23.39
CA GLU A 274 -4.14 2.23 22.80
C GLU A 274 -2.94 3.17 22.63
N ASP A 275 -2.14 3.32 23.67
CA ASP A 275 -0.83 3.97 23.61
C ASP A 275 0.26 2.89 23.58
N PHE A 276 1.29 3.07 22.75
CA PHE A 276 2.36 2.10 22.58
C PHE A 276 3.74 2.73 22.64
N SER A 277 4.72 1.94 23.07
CA SER A 277 6.15 2.24 22.94
C SER A 277 6.71 1.54 21.71
N LEU A 278 7.54 2.24 20.96
CA LEU A 278 8.16 1.73 19.75
C LEU A 278 9.35 0.81 20.09
N ASP A 279 9.38 -0.41 19.54
CA ASP A 279 10.57 -1.27 19.54
C ASP A 279 11.42 -1.02 18.29
N SER A 280 10.79 -1.03 17.12
CA SER A 280 11.47 -0.71 15.87
C SER A 280 10.51 -0.24 14.79
N MET A 281 11.02 0.55 13.86
CA MET A 281 10.27 1.06 12.72
C MET A 281 11.08 0.96 11.45
N GLU A 282 10.39 0.70 10.34
CA GLU A 282 10.90 0.74 8.99
C GLU A 282 10.00 1.57 8.09
N VAL A 283 10.60 2.23 7.11
CA VAL A 283 9.91 2.97 6.07
C VAL A 283 10.45 2.50 4.73
N TRP A 284 9.56 2.02 3.89
CA TRP A 284 9.88 1.55 2.55
C TRP A 284 9.28 2.52 1.52
N ALA A 285 10.10 3.05 0.62
CA ALA A 285 9.58 3.66 -0.61
C ALA A 285 9.11 2.54 -1.53
N VAL A 286 7.86 2.62 -1.99
CA VAL A 286 7.21 1.57 -2.78
C VAL A 286 6.66 2.10 -4.10
N GLY A 287 7.14 3.27 -4.52
CA GLY A 287 6.87 3.86 -5.82
C GLY A 287 8.08 3.78 -6.76
N LYS A 288 7.84 4.01 -8.04
CA LYS A 288 8.93 4.25 -9.00
C LYS A 288 9.73 5.47 -8.53
N PRO A 289 11.08 5.40 -8.52
CA PRO A 289 11.90 6.58 -8.27
C PRO A 289 11.52 7.69 -9.25
N PRO A 290 11.53 8.97 -8.82
CA PRO A 290 11.41 10.07 -9.76
C PRO A 290 12.51 9.92 -10.82
N GLU A 291 12.15 10.10 -12.10
CA GLU A 291 13.13 10.16 -13.18
C GLU A 291 14.15 11.25 -12.83
N PRO A 292 15.46 11.00 -13.01
CA PRO A 292 16.46 12.04 -12.76
C PRO A 292 16.13 13.24 -13.65
N GLU A 293 15.87 14.40 -13.04
CA GLU A 293 15.66 15.63 -13.78
C GLU A 293 16.90 15.88 -14.66
N ASP A 294 16.71 15.91 -15.98
CA ASP A 294 17.73 16.34 -16.92
C ASP A 294 18.17 17.76 -16.52
N VAL A 295 19.36 17.88 -15.95
CA VAL A 295 20.06 19.16 -15.76
C VAL A 295 20.54 19.65 -17.14
N ARG A 296 19.59 19.94 -18.03
CA ARG A 296 19.81 20.54 -19.35
C ARG A 296 18.74 21.59 -19.58
N GLY A 297 18.99 22.78 -19.06
CA GLY A 297 18.11 23.91 -19.30
C GLY A 297 18.31 25.17 -18.45
N ARG A 298 19.44 25.35 -17.77
CA ARG A 298 19.81 26.65 -17.19
C ARG A 298 21.21 27.06 -17.67
N GLY A 299 21.23 27.58 -18.90
CA GLY A 299 22.42 28.10 -19.55
C GLY A 299 22.05 28.90 -20.79
N SER A 300 21.08 29.81 -20.69
CA SER A 300 20.90 30.83 -21.72
C SER A 300 21.95 31.90 -21.48
N TRP A 301 23.01 31.85 -22.27
CA TRP A 301 23.95 32.95 -22.44
C TRP A 301 23.18 34.19 -22.90
N GLN A 302 23.13 35.21 -22.04
CA GLN A 302 22.76 36.56 -22.48
C GLN A 302 23.82 37.03 -23.48
N LYS A 303 23.44 37.05 -24.75
CA LYS A 303 24.20 37.72 -25.80
C LYS A 303 23.61 39.11 -25.96
N GLU A 304 24.21 40.08 -25.29
CA GLU A 304 24.01 41.49 -25.62
C GLU A 304 24.35 41.72 -27.11
N ARG A 305 23.48 42.46 -27.80
CA ARG A 305 23.85 43.16 -29.04
C ARG A 305 23.29 44.59 -29.01
N PRO A 306 24.04 45.55 -29.58
CA PRO A 306 23.94 46.97 -29.26
C PRO A 306 22.83 47.67 -30.06
N GLY A 307 22.41 48.83 -29.54
CA GLY A 307 21.27 49.58 -30.03
C GLY A 307 21.46 50.33 -31.34
N HIS A 308 20.33 50.78 -31.89
CA HIS A 308 20.17 52.01 -32.67
C HIS A 308 18.69 52.41 -32.61
N GLY A 309 18.41 53.68 -32.30
CA GLY A 309 17.07 54.22 -32.11
C GLY A 309 16.46 54.84 -33.36
N SER A 310 15.18 55.23 -33.27
CA SER A 310 14.61 56.54 -33.68
C SER A 310 13.08 56.49 -33.84
N GLY A 311 12.41 57.51 -33.29
CA GLY A 311 11.11 58.11 -33.68
C GLY A 311 9.84 57.24 -33.56
N SER A 312 8.62 57.74 -33.38
CA SER A 312 8.02 59.02 -32.97
C SER A 312 6.51 58.87 -33.24
N SER A 313 5.66 59.49 -32.40
CA SER A 313 4.20 59.76 -32.59
C SER A 313 3.26 58.55 -32.58
N GLY A 314 2.03 58.56 -32.05
CA GLY A 314 1.15 59.59 -31.48
C GLY A 314 -0.32 59.14 -31.67
N HIS A 315 -1.23 59.66 -30.83
CA HIS A 315 -2.72 59.61 -30.89
C HIS A 315 -3.45 58.28 -30.55
N TYR A 316 -4.73 58.26 -30.14
CA TYR A 316 -5.62 59.02 -29.23
C TYR A 316 -7.00 58.31 -29.35
N GLY A 317 -7.70 58.06 -28.24
CA GLY A 317 -9.15 57.73 -28.16
C GLY A 317 -9.61 56.39 -28.74
N ASP A 318 -10.81 55.88 -28.50
CA ASP A 318 -11.87 56.10 -27.50
C ASP A 318 -12.90 54.98 -27.77
N ASP A 319 -13.77 54.70 -26.80
CA ASP A 319 -15.11 54.09 -26.92
C ASP A 319 -15.32 52.66 -27.47
N GLY A 320 -16.28 51.95 -26.86
CA GLY A 320 -17.06 50.94 -27.58
C GLY A 320 -17.54 49.74 -26.78
N GLU A 321 -18.62 49.94 -26.03
CA GLU A 321 -19.39 48.96 -25.28
C GLU A 321 -20.16 47.94 -26.16
N VAL A 322 -20.54 46.81 -25.54
CA VAL A 322 -21.64 45.86 -25.86
C VAL A 322 -21.50 44.87 -27.05
N SER A 323 -21.46 43.58 -26.72
CA SER A 323 -22.38 42.53 -27.25
C SER A 323 -21.98 41.16 -26.66
N ALA A 324 -22.81 40.57 -25.80
CA ALA A 324 -23.88 39.62 -26.10
C ALA A 324 -23.45 38.16 -25.82
N GLN A 325 -24.02 37.60 -24.76
CA GLN A 325 -24.01 36.16 -24.46
C GLN A 325 -24.76 35.36 -25.52
N PRO A 326 -24.41 34.08 -25.71
CA PRO A 326 -25.39 33.06 -26.02
C PRO A 326 -25.53 32.05 -24.88
N GLY A 327 -26.78 31.80 -24.49
CA GLY A 327 -27.16 30.88 -23.44
C GLY A 327 -26.83 29.41 -23.73
N THR A 328 -26.47 28.71 -22.67
CA THR A 328 -26.35 27.25 -22.64
C THR A 328 -27.71 26.61 -22.35
N PRO A 329 -28.16 25.60 -23.14
CA PRO A 329 -29.36 24.85 -22.82
C PRO A 329 -29.10 23.82 -21.73
N ARG A 330 -30.03 23.75 -20.78
CA ARG A 330 -30.19 22.65 -19.82
C ARG A 330 -30.60 21.38 -20.56
N THR A 331 -29.82 20.30 -20.42
CA THR A 331 -30.31 18.93 -20.64
C THR A 331 -30.04 18.11 -19.39
N GLY A 332 -31.13 17.61 -18.80
CA GLY A 332 -31.09 16.63 -17.73
C GLY A 332 -30.68 15.27 -18.28
N GLY A 333 -29.74 14.62 -17.62
CA GLY A 333 -29.37 13.23 -17.81
C GLY A 333 -29.24 12.56 -16.45
N GLY A 334 -30.07 11.55 -16.21
CA GLY A 334 -30.08 10.77 -14.96
C GLY A 334 -28.77 10.01 -14.71
N PRO A 335 -28.60 9.42 -13.51
CA PRO A 335 -27.34 8.84 -13.10
C PRO A 335 -27.02 7.58 -13.92
N GLY A 336 -25.99 7.69 -14.77
CA GLY A 336 -25.38 6.56 -15.43
C GLY A 336 -24.81 5.58 -14.41
N ARG A 337 -25.22 4.31 -14.49
CA ARG A 337 -24.64 3.21 -13.71
C ARG A 337 -23.15 3.11 -13.99
N VAL A 338 -22.33 3.62 -13.07
CA VAL A 338 -20.90 3.32 -13.02
C VAL A 338 -20.74 1.81 -12.83
N ARG A 339 -20.25 1.13 -13.87
CA ARG A 339 -19.88 -0.29 -13.80
C ARG A 339 -18.63 -0.45 -12.93
N LYS A 340 -18.87 -0.50 -11.62
CA LYS A 340 -18.21 -1.33 -10.60
C LYS A 340 -17.05 -2.24 -11.16
N PRO A 341 -15.75 -1.93 -10.93
CA PRO A 341 -14.58 -2.56 -11.57
C PRO A 341 -14.42 -4.08 -11.40
N TRP A 342 -14.91 -4.64 -10.30
CA TRP A 342 -14.91 -6.09 -9.99
C TRP A 342 -15.63 -6.97 -11.02
N LYS A 343 -16.57 -6.44 -11.83
CA LYS A 343 -17.25 -7.25 -12.86
C LYS A 343 -16.36 -7.58 -14.06
N ILE A 344 -15.32 -6.80 -14.32
CA ILE A 344 -14.40 -7.03 -15.45
C ILE A 344 -13.43 -8.17 -15.13
N ARG A 345 -13.02 -8.33 -13.85
CA ARG A 345 -12.18 -9.46 -13.42
C ARG A 345 -12.84 -10.83 -13.58
N LYS A 346 -14.16 -10.93 -13.36
CA LYS A 346 -14.90 -12.21 -13.57
C LYS A 346 -14.88 -12.71 -15.03
N LEU A 347 -14.85 -11.80 -16.00
CA LEU A 347 -14.90 -12.19 -17.42
C LEU A 347 -13.53 -12.70 -17.93
N VAL A 348 -12.43 -12.15 -17.41
CA VAL A 348 -11.07 -12.54 -17.79
C VAL A 348 -10.67 -13.90 -17.22
N CYS A 349 -11.16 -14.27 -16.02
CA CYS A 349 -10.87 -15.59 -15.43
C CYS A 349 -11.67 -16.74 -16.06
N ARG A 350 -12.90 -16.50 -16.54
CA ARG A 350 -13.73 -17.56 -17.13
C ARG A 350 -13.16 -18.14 -18.44
N HIS A 351 -12.33 -17.37 -19.14
CA HIS A 351 -11.62 -17.84 -20.33
C HIS A 351 -10.27 -18.54 -20.03
N ARG A 352 -9.78 -18.52 -18.78
CA ARG A 352 -8.46 -19.09 -18.44
C ARG A 352 -8.47 -20.58 -18.04
N PHE A 353 -9.64 -21.18 -17.83
CA PHE A 353 -9.74 -22.59 -17.37
C PHE A 353 -10.68 -23.46 -18.22
N VAL A 354 -11.25 -22.91 -19.30
CA VAL A 354 -11.99 -23.69 -20.31
C VAL A 354 -11.32 -23.44 -21.66
N SER A 355 -10.13 -24.00 -21.86
CA SER A 355 -9.47 -24.21 -23.15
C SER A 355 -8.35 -25.21 -22.97
#